data_AF-A0A7W2M1J5-F1
#
_entry.id   AF-A0A7W2M1J5-F1
#
_cell.length_a   1.000
_cell.length_b   1.000
_cell.length_c   1.000
_cell.angle_alpha   90.00
_cell.angle_beta   90.00
_cell.angle_gamma   90.00
#
_symmetry.space_group_name_H-M   'P 1'
#
loop_
_entity.id
_entity.type
_entity.pdbx_description
1 polymer ?
#
loop_
_entity_poly.entity_id
_entity_poly.type
_entity_poly.pdbx_seq_one_letter_code
_entity_poly.pdbx_strand_id
1 'polypeptide(L)'
;MLVSFRYNDGCVIARSYDAKPYVKMGEPYFQCREKLRRHGIVAFSSNYALYGDMSERVMSLIEAMVPAAEVYSIDKSKLYSADA
;
A
#
# COMPACT_ATOMS: atom_id res chain seq x y z
N MET A 1 -3.79 1.69 14.37
CA MET A 1 -2.48 2.15 13.85
C MET A 1 -1.69 0.93 13.37
N LEU A 2 -1.61 0.71 12.05
CA LEU A 2 -1.11 -0.53 11.43
C LEU A 2 0.03 -0.25 10.44
N VAL A 3 0.95 -1.21 10.32
CA VAL A 3 2.05 -1.21 9.34
C VAL A 3 2.18 -2.61 8.72
N SER A 4 2.34 -2.69 7.40
CA SER A 4 2.55 -3.95 6.67
C SER A 4 4.01 -4.09 6.24
N PHE A 5 4.57 -5.29 6.33
CA PHE A 5 5.96 -5.57 6.02
C PHE A 5 6.11 -6.54 4.85
N ARG A 6 7.10 -6.29 3.97
CA ARG A 6 7.45 -7.23 2.91
C ARG A 6 7.94 -8.55 3.51
N TYR A 7 7.43 -9.66 2.99
CA TYR A 7 7.91 -10.99 3.35
C TYR A 7 9.40 -11.12 3.02
N ASN A 8 10.18 -11.77 3.89
CA ASN A 8 11.64 -11.97 3.76
C ASN A 8 12.54 -10.74 4.05
N ASP A 9 12.20 -9.53 3.59
CA ASP A 9 13.05 -8.34 3.80
C ASP A 9 12.74 -7.60 5.12
N GLY A 10 11.53 -7.79 5.68
CA GLY A 10 11.12 -7.15 6.91
C GLY A 10 11.08 -5.62 6.83
N CYS A 11 10.95 -5.05 5.62
CA CYS A 11 10.83 -3.60 5.43
C CYS A 11 9.37 -3.16 5.38
N VAL A 12 9.09 -1.96 5.89
CA VAL A 12 7.77 -1.34 5.87
C VAL A 12 7.35 -1.06 4.43
N ILE A 13 6.21 -1.61 3.99
CA ILE A 13 5.65 -1.37 2.64
C ILE A 13 4.30 -0.68 2.62
N ALA A 14 3.58 -0.66 3.75
CA ALA A 14 2.34 0.10 3.89
C ALA A 14 2.20 0.58 5.33
N ARG A 15 1.52 1.71 5.50
CA ARG A 15 1.30 2.33 6.81
C ARG A 15 -0.02 3.08 6.83
N SER A 16 -0.79 2.88 7.89
CA SER A 16 -1.98 3.70 8.18
C SER A 16 -1.60 5.18 8.34
N TYR A 17 -2.57 6.09 8.13
CA TYR A 17 -2.35 7.54 8.25
C TYR A 17 -1.71 7.90 9.59
N ASP A 18 -2.25 7.37 10.69
CA ASP A 18 -1.77 7.64 12.05
C ASP A 18 -0.34 7.13 12.28
N ALA A 19 0.10 6.10 11.55
CA ALA A 19 1.46 5.55 11.66
C ALA A 19 2.52 6.36 10.89
N LYS A 20 2.11 7.23 9.96
CA LYS A 20 3.03 7.99 9.09
C LYS A 20 4.03 8.88 9.84
N PRO A 21 3.68 9.56 10.94
CA PRO A 21 4.62 10.42 11.67
C PRO A 21 5.77 9.65 12.33
N TYR A 22 5.55 8.36 12.63
CA TYR A 22 6.49 7.58 13.44
C TYR A 22 7.38 6.69 12.57
N VAL A 23 6.88 6.17 11.45
CA VAL A 23 7.58 5.12 10.67
C VAL A 23 7.68 5.52 9.22
N LYS A 24 8.86 5.45 8.63
CA LYS A 24 9.11 5.79 7.22
C LYS A 24 8.77 4.60 6.32
N MET A 25 8.43 4.92 5.07
CA MET A 25 8.25 3.87 4.06
C MET A 25 9.62 3.28 3.69
N GLY A 26 9.73 1.96 3.59
CA GLY A 26 10.99 1.25 3.37
C GLY A 26 11.89 1.11 4.60
N GLU A 27 11.48 1.62 5.78
CA GLU A 27 12.26 1.44 7.03
C GLU A 27 12.34 -0.05 7.40
N PRO A 28 13.53 -0.61 7.66
CA PRO A 28 13.65 -2.00 8.12
C PRO A 28 13.04 -2.18 9.52
N TYR A 29 12.32 -3.29 9.72
CA TYR A 29 11.60 -3.57 10.98
C TYR A 29 12.49 -3.52 12.22
N PHE A 30 13.71 -4.06 12.12
CA PHE A 30 14.64 -4.07 13.26
C PHE A 30 15.02 -2.66 13.74
N GLN A 31 14.97 -1.66 12.86
CA GLN A 31 15.25 -0.25 13.20
C GLN A 31 14.05 0.43 13.86
N CYS A 32 12.83 0.05 13.49
CA CYS A 32 11.61 0.71 13.96
C CYS A 32 10.84 -0.05 15.06
N ARG A 33 11.18 -1.31 15.36
CA ARG A 33 10.42 -2.18 16.30
C ARG A 33 10.13 -1.54 17.67
N GLU A 34 11.10 -0.85 18.27
CA GLU A 34 10.89 -0.21 19.58
C GLU A 34 9.96 1.00 19.48
N LYS A 35 10.03 1.74 18.38
CA LYS A 35 9.16 2.87 18.12
C LYS A 35 7.72 2.40 17.90
N LEU A 36 7.53 1.31 17.15
CA LEU A 36 6.23 0.67 16.98
C LEU A 36 5.63 0.29 18.32
N ARG A 37 6.41 -0.40 19.18
CA ARG A 37 5.96 -0.82 20.51
C ARG A 37 5.58 0.35 21.41
N ARG A 38 6.39 1.41 21.47
CA ARG A 38 6.13 2.60 22.29
C ARG A 38 4.85 3.33 21.91
N HIS A 39 4.52 3.36 20.62
CA HIS A 39 3.33 4.04 20.10
C HIS A 39 2.13 3.11 19.87
N GLY A 40 2.20 1.85 20.30
CA GLY A 40 1.11 0.89 20.10
C GLY A 40 0.81 0.57 18.63
N ILE A 41 1.80 0.69 17.75
CA ILE A 41 1.68 0.42 16.32
C ILE A 41 1.82 -1.08 16.10
N VAL A 42 0.83 -1.68 15.46
CA VAL A 42 0.83 -3.12 15.20
C VAL A 42 1.42 -3.42 13.82
N ALA A 43 2.37 -4.34 13.79
CA ALA A 43 2.99 -4.85 12.57
C ALA A 43 2.21 -6.05 12.03
N PHE A 44 1.97 -6.08 10.72
CA PHE A 44 1.35 -7.19 10.00
C PHE A 44 2.26 -7.70 8.88
N SER A 45 2.17 -8.99 8.61
CA SER A 45 2.73 -9.57 7.40
C SER A 45 1.87 -9.18 6.20
N SER A 46 2.52 -8.86 5.08
CA SER A 46 1.80 -8.50 3.85
C SER A 46 1.09 -9.70 3.24
N ASN A 47 -0.15 -9.51 2.79
CA ASN A 47 -0.92 -10.49 2.04
C ASN A 47 -1.02 -10.09 0.56
N TYR A 48 -0.07 -10.55 -0.24
CA TYR A 48 0.03 -10.18 -1.66
C TYR A 48 -1.14 -10.70 -2.51
N ALA A 49 -1.67 -11.88 -2.20
CA ALA A 49 -2.81 -12.43 -2.93
C ALA A 49 -4.04 -11.54 -2.75
N LEU A 50 -4.32 -11.11 -1.52
CA LEU A 50 -5.41 -10.18 -1.24
C LEU A 50 -5.22 -8.82 -1.92
N TYR A 51 -4.00 -8.28 -1.89
CA TYR A 51 -3.70 -6.99 -2.53
C TYR A 51 -3.86 -7.07 -4.06
N GLY A 52 -3.47 -8.19 -4.67
CA GLY A 52 -3.67 -8.46 -6.10
C GLY A 52 -5.14 -8.54 -6.48
N ASP A 53 -5.96 -9.33 -5.76
CA ASP A 53 -7.41 -9.44 -6.00
C ASP A 53 -8.11 -8.07 -5.90
N MET A 54 -7.77 -7.28 -4.87
CA MET A 54 -8.31 -5.94 -4.74
C MET A 54 -7.91 -5.02 -5.89
N SER A 55 -6.64 -5.07 -6.32
CA SER A 55 -6.14 -4.30 -7.46
C SER A 55 -6.93 -4.63 -8.73
N GLU A 56 -7.06 -5.91 -9.06
CA GLU A 56 -7.76 -6.36 -10.27
C GLU A 56 -9.19 -5.84 -10.29
N ARG A 57 -9.95 -6.04 -9.19
CA ARG A 57 -11.34 -5.62 -9.09
C ARG A 57 -11.52 -4.11 -9.22
N VAL A 58 -10.64 -3.31 -8.63
CA VAL A 58 -10.70 -1.84 -8.72
C VAL A 58 -10.35 -1.38 -10.13
N MET A 59 -9.32 -1.95 -10.75
CA MET A 59 -8.90 -1.56 -12.10
C MET A 59 -9.96 -1.93 -13.14
N SER A 60 -10.58 -3.11 -13.04
CA SER A 60 -11.70 -3.49 -13.93
C SER A 60 -12.88 -2.52 -13.85
N LEU A 61 -13.20 -2.01 -12.65
CA LEU A 61 -14.25 -0.99 -12.50
C LEU A 61 -13.85 0.33 -13.14
N ILE A 62 -12.60 0.76 -12.95
CA ILE A 62 -12.08 1.99 -13.54
C ILE A 62 -12.13 1.93 -15.07
N GLU A 63 -11.63 0.84 -15.67
CA GLU A 63 -11.60 0.64 -17.12
C GLU A 63 -13.00 0.67 -17.75
N ALA A 64 -14.04 0.26 -17.00
CA ALA A 64 -15.43 0.34 -17.46
C ALA A 64 -16.01 1.77 -17.39
N MET A 65 -15.37 2.69 -16.66
CA MET A 65 -15.89 4.04 -16.39
C MET A 65 -15.19 5.15 -17.17
N VAL A 66 -14.02 4.90 -17.76
CA VAL A 66 -13.23 5.90 -18.47
C VAL A 66 -12.88 5.45 -19.89
N PRO A 67 -12.71 6.39 -20.85
CA PRO A 67 -12.33 6.07 -22.22
C PRO A 67 -11.03 5.27 -22.35
N ALA A 68 -10.04 5.61 -21.52
CA ALA A 68 -8.80 4.85 -21.41
C ALA A 68 -8.19 5.04 -20.02
N ALA A 69 -7.47 4.02 -19.56
CA ALA A 69 -6.67 4.04 -18.35
C ALA A 69 -5.31 3.37 -18.59
N GLU A 70 -4.28 3.83 -17.87
CA GLU A 70 -2.95 3.23 -17.87
C GLU A 70 -2.60 2.84 -16.43
N VAL A 71 -2.39 1.54 -16.18
CA VAL A 71 -2.03 1.02 -14.86
C VAL A 71 -0.53 1.21 -14.61
N TYR A 72 -0.17 1.94 -13.56
CA TYR A 72 1.22 2.21 -13.18
C TYR A 72 1.71 1.34 -12.03
N SER A 73 0.83 1.01 -11.09
CA SER A 73 1.08 0.11 -9.97
C SER A 73 -0.23 -0.54 -9.51
N ILE A 74 -0.15 -1.48 -8.57
CA ILE A 74 -1.31 -2.20 -8.02
C ILE A 74 -2.38 -1.29 -7.40
N ASP A 75 -2.00 -0.06 -7.05
CA ASP A 75 -2.85 0.93 -6.38
C ASP A 75 -2.96 2.25 -7.15
N LYS A 76 -2.37 2.35 -8.36
CA LYS A 76 -2.34 3.59 -9.15
C LYS A 76 -2.55 3.35 -10.63
N SER A 77 -3.46 4.13 -11.18
CA SER A 77 -3.69 4.26 -12.62
C SER A 77 -3.83 5.74 -12.99
N LYS A 78 -3.51 6.07 -14.24
CA LYS A 78 -3.85 7.35 -14.85
C LYS A 78 -5.03 7.17 -15.78
N LEU A 79 -5.96 8.12 -15.70
CA LEU A 79 -7.22 8.10 -16.41
C LEU A 79 -7.16 9.16 -17.52
N TYR A 80 -7.70 8.81 -18.68
CA TYR A 80 -7.81 9.70 -19.83
C TYR A 80 -9.28 10.08 -20.04
N SER A 81 -9.58 11.38 -20.09
CA SER A 81 -10.90 11.90 -20.45
C SER A 81 -11.04 12.03 -21.97
N ALA A 82 -12.28 11.96 -22.46
CA ALA A 82 -12.57 12.12 -23.89
C ALA A 82 -12.36 13.58 -24.36
N ASP A 83 -12.39 14.54 -23.43
CA ASP A 83 -12.14 15.94 -23.70
C ASP A 83 -10.64 16.24 -23.56
N ALA A 84 -9.98 16.47 -24.71
CA ALA A 84 -8.66 17.06 -24.86
C ALA A 84 -8.73 18.10 -25.99
#